data_AF-A0A7Y9I9J7-F1
#
_entry.id   AF-A0A7Y9I9J7-F1
#
_cell.length_a   1.000
_cell.length_b   1.000
_cell.length_c   1.000
_cell.angle_alpha   90.00
_cell.angle_beta   90.00
_cell.angle_gamma   90.00
#
_symmetry.space_group_name_H-M   'P 1'
#
loop_
_entity.id
_entity.type
_entity.pdbx_description
1 polymer ?
#
loop_
_entity_poly.entity_id
_entity_poly.type
_entity_poly.pdbx_seq_one_letter_code
_entity_poly.pdbx_strand_id
1 'polypeptide(L)'
;MVVVRDELINEVAAGPRSPVDYRSVLDSPRGRWVASVVDPLLLLEAPQNAPPGGAFLTSLTAGEAGPQQIDWAWLPRRSARRPAESVILIDRELPSVRMSATEPTGPGPAPERTEFEIACHAVPWFWMTLLWNAKHAARHDGSLPMLAATIGAVADVARFLGRDQAAPAPAPDPFRTLAALADRMDQLRPAGPALFSAVPVRVGPQARRFIELAVAFATHR
;
A
#
# COMPACT_ATOMS: atom_id res chain seq x y z
N MET A 1 -6.05 6.15 -12.54
CA MET A 1 -5.01 6.30 -13.58
C MET A 1 -4.81 7.77 -13.89
N VAL A 2 -3.57 8.23 -13.94
CA VAL A 2 -3.17 9.61 -14.24
C VAL A 2 -2.36 9.59 -15.54
N VAL A 3 -2.86 10.24 -16.58
CA VAL A 3 -2.14 10.38 -17.85
C VAL A 3 -1.38 11.70 -17.83
N VAL A 4 -0.06 11.62 -17.97
CA VAL A 4 0.84 12.77 -17.87
C VAL A 4 1.43 13.06 -19.24
N ARG A 5 1.66 14.34 -19.56
CA ARG A 5 2.46 14.70 -20.73
C ARG A 5 3.82 14.01 -20.65
N ASP A 6 4.30 13.46 -21.76
CA ASP A 6 5.48 12.60 -21.80
C ASP A 6 6.71 13.27 -21.16
N GLU A 7 6.88 14.58 -21.37
CA GLU A 7 7.97 15.38 -20.86
C GLU A 7 7.90 15.63 -19.33
N LEU A 8 6.71 15.49 -18.73
CA LEU A 8 6.48 15.74 -17.30
C LEU A 8 6.44 14.45 -16.46
N ILE A 9 6.49 13.27 -17.09
CA ILE A 9 6.37 12.00 -16.37
C ILE A 9 7.45 11.85 -15.29
N ASN A 10 8.69 12.21 -15.61
CA ASN A 10 9.81 12.11 -14.67
C ASN A 10 9.70 13.13 -13.53
N GLU A 11 9.05 14.27 -13.76
CA GLU A 11 8.86 15.29 -12.73
C GLU A 11 7.76 14.87 -11.75
N VAL A 12 6.61 14.43 -12.26
CA VAL A 12 5.43 14.13 -11.44
C VAL A 12 5.48 12.74 -10.84
N ALA A 13 6.04 11.77 -11.57
CA ALA A 13 6.02 10.36 -11.21
C ALA A 13 7.35 9.87 -10.64
N ALA A 14 8.35 10.74 -10.42
CA ALA A 14 9.61 10.35 -9.80
C ALA A 14 9.43 9.75 -8.41
N GLY A 15 10.22 8.72 -8.13
CA GLY A 15 10.21 8.00 -6.85
C GLY A 15 11.09 8.59 -5.77
N PRO A 16 11.06 7.98 -4.58
CA PRO A 16 12.00 8.31 -3.52
C PRO A 16 13.44 8.04 -3.98
N ARG A 17 14.38 8.86 -3.48
CA ARG A 17 15.82 8.57 -3.60
C ARG A 17 16.21 7.61 -2.48
N SER A 18 17.15 6.70 -2.75
CA SER A 18 17.68 5.80 -1.71
C SER A 18 18.49 6.58 -0.66
N PRO A 19 18.44 6.21 0.64
CA PRO A 19 17.66 5.09 1.19
C PRO A 19 16.16 5.36 1.18
N VAL A 20 15.38 4.36 0.79
CA VAL A 20 13.91 4.47 0.77
C VAL A 20 13.35 4.25 2.16
N ASP A 21 12.97 5.34 2.83
CA ASP A 21 12.11 5.31 4.01
C ASP A 21 10.71 5.87 3.69
N TYR A 22 9.78 5.78 4.64
CA TYR A 22 8.42 6.29 4.42
C TYR A 22 8.38 7.81 4.18
N ARG A 23 9.28 8.58 4.80
CA ARG A 23 9.37 10.03 4.62
C ARG A 23 9.76 10.38 3.19
N SER A 24 10.72 9.66 2.63
CA SER A 24 11.19 9.81 1.26
C SER A 24 10.08 9.52 0.24
N VAL A 25 9.18 8.58 0.54
CA VAL A 25 7.99 8.31 -0.28
C VAL A 25 7.02 9.50 -0.21
N LEU A 26 6.72 9.99 0.98
CA LEU A 26 5.85 11.14 1.18
C LEU A 26 6.39 12.41 0.50
N ASP A 27 7.69 12.64 0.62
CA ASP A 27 8.41 13.79 0.05
C ASP A 27 8.81 13.55 -1.42
N SER A 28 8.47 12.41 -2.02
CA SER A 28 8.65 12.21 -3.47
C SER A 28 7.66 13.07 -4.27
N PRO A 29 7.96 13.44 -5.53
CA PRO A 29 7.00 14.16 -6.35
C PRO A 29 5.63 13.49 -6.46
N ARG A 30 5.60 12.16 -6.62
CA ARG A 30 4.34 11.40 -6.67
C ARG A 30 3.61 11.35 -5.33
N GLY A 31 4.35 11.23 -4.22
CA GLY A 31 3.80 11.28 -2.87
C GLY A 31 3.13 12.62 -2.58
N ARG A 32 3.81 13.73 -2.90
CA ARG A 32 3.24 15.09 -2.80
C ARG A 32 2.03 15.28 -3.70
N TRP A 33 2.06 14.75 -4.92
CA TRP A 33 0.92 14.82 -5.83
C TRP A 33 -0.31 14.12 -5.22
N VAL A 34 -0.15 12.88 -4.72
CA VAL A 34 -1.25 12.16 -4.06
C VAL A 34 -1.76 12.92 -2.83
N ALA A 35 -0.86 13.43 -1.99
CA ALA A 35 -1.21 14.23 -0.80
C ALA A 35 -1.91 15.57 -1.14
N SER A 36 -1.81 16.05 -2.39
CA SER A 36 -2.56 17.23 -2.85
C SER A 36 -3.99 16.91 -3.29
N VAL A 37 -4.28 15.64 -3.59
CA VAL A 37 -5.60 15.18 -4.07
C VAL A 37 -6.40 14.54 -2.93
N VAL A 38 -5.73 13.81 -2.05
CA VAL A 38 -6.33 13.11 -0.90
C VAL A 38 -5.49 13.35 0.36
N ASP A 39 -6.06 13.09 1.53
CA ASP A 39 -5.33 13.04 2.80
C ASP A 39 -4.90 11.58 3.11
N PRO A 40 -3.69 11.16 2.71
CA PRO A 40 -3.27 9.77 2.90
C PRO A 40 -3.06 9.43 4.37
N LEU A 41 -3.65 8.31 4.80
CA LEU A 41 -3.25 7.58 6.01
C LEU A 41 -1.90 6.91 5.83
N LEU A 42 -1.63 6.41 4.63
CA LEU A 42 -0.46 5.62 4.32
C LEU A 42 -0.16 5.68 2.82
N LEU A 43 1.12 5.75 2.45
CA LEU A 43 1.60 5.56 1.09
C LEU A 43 2.50 4.31 1.01
N LEU A 44 2.39 3.56 -0.07
CA LEU A 44 3.18 2.35 -0.30
C LEU A 44 3.63 2.28 -1.76
N GLU A 45 4.94 2.19 -1.94
CA GLU A 45 5.58 1.94 -3.22
C GLU A 45 5.42 0.48 -3.65
N ALA A 46 4.97 0.26 -4.88
CA ALA A 46 4.94 -1.06 -5.50
C ALA A 46 5.42 -0.94 -6.96
N PRO A 47 6.73 -0.69 -7.19
CA PRO A 47 7.27 -0.49 -8.53
C PRO A 47 7.06 -1.69 -9.47
N GLN A 48 6.90 -2.89 -8.92
CA GLN A 48 6.54 -4.09 -9.70
C GLN A 48 5.15 -4.01 -10.36
N ASN A 49 4.29 -3.11 -9.89
CA ASN A 49 2.96 -2.83 -10.47
C ASN A 49 2.99 -1.64 -11.44
N ALA A 50 4.15 -1.00 -11.65
CA ALA A 50 4.25 0.14 -12.54
C ALA A 50 4.02 -0.28 -14.00
N PRO A 51 3.17 0.46 -14.75
CA PRO A 51 3.05 0.23 -16.18
C PRO A 51 4.36 0.61 -16.90
N PRO A 52 4.60 0.09 -18.12
CA PRO A 52 5.81 0.41 -18.88
C PRO A 52 6.05 1.91 -19.04
N GLY A 53 7.23 2.36 -18.59
CA GLY A 53 7.61 3.77 -18.62
C GLY A 53 6.81 4.69 -17.68
N GLY A 54 6.05 4.10 -16.76
CA GLY A 54 5.21 4.81 -15.80
C GLY A 54 5.64 4.59 -14.36
N ALA A 55 4.73 4.87 -13.43
CA ALA A 55 4.93 4.65 -12.00
C ALA A 55 3.66 4.14 -11.34
N PHE A 56 3.81 3.56 -10.15
CA PHE A 56 2.69 3.08 -9.34
C PHE A 56 2.91 3.42 -7.87
N LEU A 57 1.83 3.82 -7.21
CA LEU A 57 1.80 4.09 -5.77
C LEU A 57 0.43 3.68 -5.24
N THR A 58 0.37 2.96 -4.13
CA THR A 58 -0.88 2.73 -3.43
C THR A 58 -0.99 3.70 -2.26
N SER A 59 -2.18 4.26 -2.04
CA SER A 59 -2.49 5.02 -0.84
C SER A 59 -3.65 4.42 -0.06
N LEU A 60 -3.58 4.47 1.26
CA LEU A 60 -4.75 4.36 2.13
C LEU A 60 -5.22 5.76 2.50
N THR A 61 -6.53 5.99 2.49
CA THR A 61 -7.18 7.23 2.93
C THR A 61 -8.19 6.90 4.01
N ALA A 62 -8.43 7.81 4.94
CA ALA A 62 -9.43 7.57 5.98
C ALA A 62 -10.84 7.65 5.37
N GLY A 63 -11.66 6.63 5.61
CA GLY A 63 -13.07 6.63 5.25
C GLY A 63 -13.95 6.46 6.48
N GLU A 64 -15.23 6.80 6.35
CA GLU A 64 -16.22 6.61 7.41
C GLU A 64 -16.34 5.14 7.84
N ALA A 65 -16.24 4.23 6.88
CA ALA A 65 -16.26 2.78 7.08
C ALA A 65 -14.86 2.16 7.28
N GLY A 66 -13.83 2.97 7.54
CA GLY A 66 -12.43 2.53 7.63
C GLY A 66 -11.62 2.88 6.36
N PRO A 67 -10.35 2.45 6.27
CA PRO A 67 -9.45 2.88 5.22
C PRO A 67 -9.92 2.48 3.82
N GLN A 68 -9.86 3.43 2.89
CA GLN A 68 -10.07 3.19 1.47
C GLN A 68 -8.73 3.15 0.76
N GLN A 69 -8.50 2.09 -0.01
CA GLN A 69 -7.32 1.94 -0.84
C GLN A 69 -7.56 2.58 -2.22
N ILE A 70 -6.58 3.34 -2.67
CA ILE A 70 -6.53 3.89 -4.02
C ILE A 70 -5.19 3.50 -4.64
N ASP A 71 -5.26 2.84 -5.79
CA ASP A 71 -4.09 2.50 -6.59
C ASP A 71 -3.88 3.56 -7.67
N TRP A 72 -2.76 4.27 -7.56
CA TRP A 72 -2.36 5.32 -8.48
C TRP A 72 -1.38 4.76 -9.49
N ALA A 73 -1.68 4.94 -10.77
CA ALA A 73 -0.78 4.61 -11.86
C ALA A 73 -0.60 5.85 -12.73
N TRP A 74 0.66 6.23 -12.98
CA TRP A 74 1.04 7.29 -13.92
C TRP A 74 1.53 6.66 -15.20
N LEU A 75 0.99 7.11 -16.34
CA LEU A 75 1.44 6.67 -17.66
C LEU A 75 1.84 7.87 -18.51
N PRO A 76 2.93 7.76 -19.30
CA PRO A 76 3.20 8.74 -20.34
C PRO A 76 2.09 8.67 -21.39
N ARG A 77 1.65 9.84 -21.85
CA ARG A 77 0.56 9.99 -22.83
C ARG A 77 0.73 9.11 -24.06
N ARG A 78 1.95 8.93 -24.58
CA ARG A 78 2.20 8.06 -25.75
C ARG A 78 1.82 6.60 -25.54
N SER A 79 2.00 6.09 -24.32
CA SER A 79 1.75 4.68 -23.98
C SER A 79 0.40 4.47 -23.30
N ALA A 80 -0.24 5.53 -22.80
CA ALA A 80 -1.55 5.45 -22.19
C ALA A 80 -2.57 4.81 -23.13
N ARG A 81 -3.24 3.77 -22.63
CA ARG A 81 -4.39 3.11 -23.24
C ARG A 81 -5.52 3.11 -22.22
N ARG A 82 -6.74 3.35 -22.69
CA ARG A 82 -7.91 3.39 -21.83
C ARG A 82 -8.55 1.99 -21.79
N PRO A 83 -8.63 1.32 -20.63
CA PRO A 83 -9.43 0.11 -20.48
C PRO A 83 -10.90 0.40 -20.82
N ALA A 84 -11.62 -0.58 -21.39
CA ALA A 84 -12.96 -0.34 -21.91
C ALA A 84 -13.99 0.03 -20.85
N GLU A 85 -13.76 -0.47 -19.66
CA GLU A 85 -14.53 -0.32 -18.44
C GLU A 85 -14.14 0.90 -17.61
N SER A 86 -13.17 1.71 -18.06
CA SER A 86 -12.72 2.88 -17.30
C SER A 86 -13.55 4.14 -17.59
N VAL A 87 -13.88 4.88 -16.52
CA VAL A 87 -14.58 6.17 -16.59
C VAL A 87 -13.57 7.31 -16.54
N ILE A 88 -13.71 8.28 -17.46
CA ILE A 88 -12.90 9.51 -17.45
C ILE A 88 -13.51 10.47 -16.44
N LEU A 89 -12.77 10.81 -15.40
CA LEU A 89 -13.20 11.79 -14.39
C LEU A 89 -12.87 13.24 -14.81
N ILE A 90 -11.72 13.43 -15.47
CA ILE A 90 -11.22 14.73 -15.92
C ILE A 90 -10.52 14.53 -17.26
N ASP A 91 -10.89 15.31 -18.28
CA ASP A 91 -10.15 15.45 -19.53
C ASP A 91 -9.83 16.93 -19.75
N ARG A 92 -8.54 17.26 -19.83
CA ARG A 92 -8.08 18.65 -19.97
C ARG A 92 -7.51 18.99 -21.34
N GLU A 93 -7.34 18.04 -22.27
CA GLU A 93 -6.82 18.24 -23.66
C GLU A 93 -6.28 16.92 -24.29
N LEU A 94 -6.87 15.76 -24.02
CA LEU A 94 -6.44 14.51 -24.66
C LEU A 94 -7.34 14.19 -25.87
N PRO A 95 -6.89 14.36 -27.13
CA PRO A 95 -7.56 13.75 -28.27
C PRO A 95 -7.55 12.24 -28.04
N SER A 96 -8.72 11.70 -27.74
CA SER A 96 -9.10 10.27 -27.74
C SER A 96 -7.96 9.32 -27.37
N VAL A 97 -7.74 9.10 -26.07
CA VAL A 97 -6.91 7.99 -25.58
C VAL A 97 -7.41 6.71 -26.23
N ARG A 98 -6.54 6.05 -27.02
CA ARG A 98 -6.91 4.84 -27.75
C ARG A 98 -7.28 3.74 -26.76
N MET A 99 -8.40 3.09 -27.03
CA MET A 99 -8.83 1.89 -26.30
C MET A 99 -7.99 0.71 -26.76
N SER A 100 -7.39 -0.01 -25.82
CA SER A 100 -6.66 -1.24 -26.09
C SER A 100 -6.54 -2.03 -24.79
N ALA A 101 -6.78 -3.34 -24.87
CA ALA A 101 -6.48 -4.24 -23.77
C ALA A 101 -4.97 -4.19 -23.53
N THR A 102 -4.56 -3.68 -22.38
CA THR A 102 -3.14 -3.66 -22.01
C THR A 102 -2.82 -5.04 -21.44
N GLU A 103 -1.84 -5.74 -21.99
CA GLU A 103 -1.32 -6.93 -21.32
C GLU A 103 -0.69 -6.50 -20.00
N PRO A 104 -1.00 -7.17 -18.87
CA PRO A 104 -0.30 -6.90 -17.62
C PRO A 104 1.17 -7.23 -17.85
N THR A 105 2.03 -6.22 -17.79
CA THR A 105 3.45 -6.47 -17.68
C THR A 105 3.67 -7.20 -16.37
N GLY A 106 4.18 -8.44 -16.49
CA GLY A 106 4.55 -9.23 -15.33
C GLY A 106 5.49 -8.44 -14.41
N PRO A 107 5.54 -8.78 -13.11
CA PRO A 107 6.34 -8.05 -12.15
C PRO A 107 7.80 -8.01 -12.58
N GLY A 108 8.39 -6.82 -12.64
CA GLY A 108 9.83 -6.66 -12.77
C GLY A 108 10.57 -7.09 -11.49
N PRO A 109 11.89 -7.34 -11.54
CA PRO A 109 12.67 -7.65 -10.35
C PRO A 109 12.61 -6.49 -9.36
N ALA A 110 12.44 -6.81 -8.07
CA ALA A 110 12.55 -5.81 -7.01
C ALA A 110 14.01 -5.35 -6.88
N PRO A 111 14.27 -4.06 -6.63
CA PRO A 111 15.63 -3.59 -6.36
C PRO A 111 16.17 -4.24 -5.09
N GLU A 112 17.49 -4.43 -5.02
CA GLU A 112 18.17 -4.79 -3.78
C GLU A 112 17.91 -3.73 -2.71
N ARG A 113 17.71 -4.16 -1.47
CA ARG A 113 17.38 -3.29 -0.33
C ARG A 113 18.27 -3.63 0.84
N THR A 114 18.72 -2.59 1.54
CA THR A 114 19.37 -2.73 2.85
C THR A 114 18.38 -3.25 3.91
N GLU A 115 18.87 -3.77 5.04
CA GLU A 115 17.99 -4.20 6.15
C GLU A 115 17.11 -3.07 6.67
N PHE A 116 17.63 -1.85 6.70
CA PHE A 116 16.87 -0.65 7.07
C PHE A 116 15.74 -0.36 6.08
N GLU A 117 16.01 -0.42 4.76
CA GLU A 117 14.98 -0.22 3.74
C GLU A 117 13.92 -1.34 3.75
N ILE A 118 14.32 -2.58 4.05
CA ILE A 118 13.38 -3.70 4.27
C ILE A 118 12.45 -3.37 5.45
N ALA A 119 13.00 -2.98 6.60
CA ALA A 119 12.21 -2.64 7.77
C ALA A 119 11.30 -1.40 7.53
N CYS A 120 11.82 -0.37 6.86
CA CYS A 120 11.04 0.82 6.50
C CYS A 120 9.89 0.49 5.54
N HIS A 121 10.11 -0.42 4.59
CA HIS A 121 9.07 -0.89 3.67
C HIS A 121 8.07 -1.82 4.37
N ALA A 122 8.52 -2.63 5.34
CA ALA A 122 7.70 -3.59 6.05
C ALA A 122 6.58 -2.94 6.86
N VAL A 123 6.79 -1.74 7.43
CA VAL A 123 5.75 -1.04 8.21
C VAL A 123 4.53 -0.66 7.36
N PRO A 124 4.63 0.10 6.26
CA PRO A 124 3.47 0.40 5.42
C PRO A 124 2.91 -0.85 4.73
N TRP A 125 3.78 -1.77 4.31
CA TRP A 125 3.36 -3.04 3.72
C TRP A 125 2.50 -3.87 4.67
N PHE A 126 2.88 -3.94 5.95
CA PHE A 126 2.12 -4.63 6.99
C PHE A 126 0.69 -4.09 7.09
N TRP A 127 0.53 -2.77 7.25
CA TRP A 127 -0.80 -2.18 7.40
C TRP A 127 -1.67 -2.41 6.16
N MET A 128 -1.09 -2.35 4.96
CA MET A 128 -1.80 -2.63 3.71
C MET A 128 -2.29 -4.09 3.66
N THR A 129 -1.38 -5.04 3.88
CA THR A 129 -1.66 -6.47 3.79
C THR A 129 -2.60 -6.96 4.91
N LEU A 130 -2.54 -6.34 6.09
CA LEU A 130 -3.49 -6.56 7.17
C LEU A 130 -4.93 -6.29 6.72
N LEU A 131 -5.17 -5.16 6.07
CA LEU A 131 -6.50 -4.78 5.57
C LEU A 131 -6.99 -5.70 4.44
N TRP A 132 -6.08 -6.13 3.55
CA TRP A 132 -6.42 -7.11 2.51
C TRP A 132 -6.85 -8.44 3.10
N ASN A 133 -6.12 -8.94 4.08
CA ASN A 133 -6.50 -10.18 4.77
C ASN A 133 -7.83 -10.02 5.52
N ALA A 134 -8.10 -8.88 6.17
CA ALA A 134 -9.40 -8.62 6.80
C ALA A 134 -10.55 -8.65 5.78
N LYS A 135 -10.34 -8.04 4.61
CA LYS A 135 -11.31 -8.04 3.50
C LYS A 135 -11.56 -9.45 2.96
N HIS A 136 -10.53 -10.28 2.81
CA HIS A 136 -10.69 -11.67 2.36
C HIS A 136 -11.36 -12.55 3.41
N ALA A 137 -11.00 -12.40 4.69
CA ALA A 137 -11.66 -13.08 5.80
C ALA A 137 -13.17 -12.81 5.78
N ALA A 138 -13.58 -11.55 5.61
CA ALA A 138 -14.98 -11.15 5.55
C ALA A 138 -15.74 -11.67 4.31
N ARG A 139 -15.03 -12.08 3.26
CA ARG A 139 -15.63 -12.64 2.04
C ARG A 139 -15.76 -14.16 2.09
N HIS A 140 -15.15 -14.83 3.07
CA HIS A 140 -14.97 -16.29 3.10
C HIS A 140 -14.27 -16.84 1.86
N ASP A 141 -13.40 -16.04 1.24
CA ASP A 141 -12.50 -16.54 0.22
C ASP A 141 -11.50 -17.45 0.95
N GLY A 142 -11.58 -18.77 0.76
CA GLY A 142 -11.00 -19.84 1.62
C GLY A 142 -9.47 -19.89 1.79
N SER A 143 -8.76 -18.78 1.56
CA SER A 143 -7.37 -18.57 1.95
C SER A 143 -7.18 -17.11 2.38
N LEU A 144 -6.33 -16.87 3.37
CA LEU A 144 -5.79 -15.52 3.61
C LEU A 144 -4.54 -15.37 2.74
N PRO A 145 -4.67 -14.88 1.49
CA PRO A 145 -3.64 -15.05 0.47
C PRO A 145 -2.30 -14.42 0.87
N MET A 146 -2.32 -13.48 1.83
CA MET A 146 -1.14 -12.72 2.23
C MET A 146 -0.86 -12.78 3.73
N LEU A 147 -1.43 -13.73 4.47
CA LEU A 147 -1.20 -13.82 5.93
C LEU A 147 0.28 -14.04 6.25
N ALA A 148 0.95 -14.97 5.53
CA ALA A 148 2.37 -15.23 5.71
C ALA A 148 3.23 -13.98 5.44
N ALA A 149 2.89 -13.19 4.42
CA ALA A 149 3.57 -11.92 4.13
C ALA A 149 3.34 -10.87 5.22
N THR A 150 2.13 -10.83 5.80
CA THR A 150 1.79 -9.91 6.91
C THR A 150 2.58 -10.28 8.17
N ILE A 151 2.69 -11.58 8.46
CA ILE A 151 3.51 -12.11 9.56
C ILE A 151 5.00 -11.79 9.31
N GLY A 152 5.49 -12.02 8.09
CA GLY A 152 6.87 -11.71 7.70
C GLY A 152 7.21 -10.24 7.91
N ALA A 153 6.30 -9.33 7.57
CA ALA A 153 6.51 -7.90 7.78
C ALA A 153 6.68 -7.52 9.27
N VAL A 154 5.92 -8.14 10.18
CA VAL A 154 6.11 -7.97 11.63
C VAL A 154 7.47 -8.51 12.07
N ALA A 155 7.86 -9.68 11.54
CA ALA A 155 9.14 -10.30 11.86
C ALA A 155 10.33 -9.47 11.37
N ASP A 156 10.23 -8.88 10.18
CA ASP A 156 11.27 -8.01 9.60
C ASP A 156 11.51 -6.77 10.48
N VAL A 157 10.43 -6.12 10.93
CA VAL A 157 10.52 -4.98 11.85
C VAL A 157 11.08 -5.41 13.20
N ALA A 158 10.60 -6.53 13.76
CA ALA A 158 11.05 -7.03 15.05
C ALA A 158 12.54 -7.38 15.03
N ARG A 159 13.01 -8.07 13.99
CA ARG A 159 14.40 -8.47 13.77
C ARG A 159 15.31 -7.24 13.65
N PHE A 160 14.93 -6.26 12.83
CA PHE A 160 15.70 -5.01 12.70
C PHE A 160 15.85 -4.27 14.05
N LEU A 161 14.83 -4.34 14.90
CA LEU A 161 14.86 -3.72 16.24
C LEU A 161 15.57 -4.58 17.31
N GLY A 162 16.12 -5.75 16.95
CA GLY A 162 16.72 -6.68 17.91
C GLY A 162 15.70 -7.26 18.90
N ARG A 163 14.44 -7.43 18.47
CA ARG A 163 13.30 -7.91 19.27
C ARG A 163 12.79 -9.24 18.76
N ASP A 164 13.65 -10.24 18.66
CA ASP A 164 13.31 -11.61 18.23
C ASP A 164 12.28 -12.24 19.17
N GLN A 165 11.01 -11.96 18.89
CA GLN A 165 9.87 -12.62 19.47
C GLN A 165 9.13 -13.31 18.34
N ALA A 166 8.73 -14.56 18.57
CA ALA A 166 7.95 -15.30 17.61
C ALA A 166 6.69 -14.50 17.24
N ALA A 167 6.37 -14.49 15.94
CA ALA A 167 5.07 -13.99 15.50
C ALA A 167 3.95 -14.81 16.16
N PRO A 168 2.79 -14.18 16.45
CA PRO A 168 1.66 -14.91 16.99
C PRO A 168 1.27 -16.05 16.05
N ALA A 169 1.03 -17.23 16.62
CA ALA A 169 0.51 -18.36 15.86
C ALA A 169 -0.88 -18.01 15.30
N PRO A 170 -1.21 -18.40 14.04
CA PRO A 170 -2.54 -18.19 13.50
C PRO A 170 -3.61 -18.86 14.38
N ALA A 171 -4.61 -18.08 14.78
CA ALA A 171 -5.80 -18.59 15.46
C ALA A 171 -6.81 -19.15 14.43
N PRO A 172 -7.74 -20.04 14.86
CA PRO A 172 -8.83 -20.51 13.99
C PRO A 172 -9.70 -19.36 13.47
N ASP A 173 -9.88 -18.32 14.28
CA ASP A 173 -10.50 -17.07 13.85
C ASP A 173 -9.46 -16.16 13.17
N PRO A 174 -9.62 -15.88 11.86
CA PRO A 174 -8.71 -14.99 11.14
C PRO A 174 -8.69 -13.58 11.73
N PHE A 175 -9.81 -13.05 12.22
CA PHE A 175 -9.88 -11.68 12.73
C PHE A 175 -9.09 -11.53 14.04
N ARG A 176 -9.13 -12.54 14.92
CA ARG A 176 -8.27 -12.59 16.11
C ARG A 176 -6.79 -12.60 15.76
N THR A 177 -6.39 -13.32 14.71
CA THR A 177 -5.00 -13.33 14.23
C THR A 177 -4.58 -11.94 13.75
N LEU A 178 -5.42 -11.28 12.96
CA LEU A 178 -5.15 -9.93 12.43
C LEU A 178 -5.07 -8.89 13.56
N ALA A 179 -5.98 -8.94 14.54
CA ALA A 179 -5.93 -8.05 15.70
C ALA A 179 -4.63 -8.23 16.51
N ALA A 180 -4.22 -9.47 16.77
CA ALA A 180 -2.97 -9.76 17.47
C ALA A 180 -1.74 -9.25 16.71
N LEU A 181 -1.73 -9.35 15.37
CA LEU A 181 -0.67 -8.81 14.54
C LEU A 181 -0.63 -7.27 14.58
N ALA A 182 -1.79 -6.60 14.56
CA ALA A 182 -1.89 -5.15 14.69
C ALA A 182 -1.34 -4.64 16.04
N ASP A 183 -1.73 -5.30 17.13
CA ASP A 183 -1.21 -5.02 18.47
C ASP A 183 0.30 -5.22 18.52
N ARG A 184 0.80 -6.28 17.89
CA ARG A 184 2.24 -6.55 17.83
C ARG A 184 3.01 -5.45 17.10
N MET A 185 2.51 -4.97 15.95
CA MET A 185 3.15 -3.88 15.22
C MET A 185 3.16 -2.57 16.03
N ASP A 186 2.07 -2.27 16.74
CA ASP A 186 2.02 -1.08 17.61
C ASP A 186 2.98 -1.19 18.81
N GLN A 187 3.17 -2.39 19.38
CA GLN A 187 4.16 -2.63 20.45
C GLN A 187 5.61 -2.41 20.01
N LEU A 188 5.92 -2.60 18.72
CA LEU A 188 7.25 -2.34 18.17
C LEU A 188 7.53 -0.84 17.98
N ARG A 189 6.50 0.00 17.89
CA ARG A 189 6.61 1.43 17.59
C ARG A 189 7.53 2.20 18.55
N PRO A 190 7.42 2.07 19.88
CA PRO A 190 8.28 2.81 20.82
C PRO A 190 9.78 2.49 20.68
N ALA A 191 10.12 1.29 20.22
CA ALA A 191 11.50 0.85 20.08
C ALA A 191 12.16 1.32 18.77
N GLY A 192 11.37 1.77 17.78
CA GLY A 192 11.86 2.10 16.44
C GLY A 192 11.43 3.46 15.91
N PRO A 193 11.58 4.58 16.65
CA PRO A 193 11.06 5.87 16.23
C PRO A 193 11.51 6.28 14.82
N ALA A 194 12.73 5.92 14.39
CA ALA A 194 13.18 6.16 13.01
C ALA A 194 12.29 5.47 11.95
N LEU A 195 11.94 4.20 12.15
CA LEU A 195 11.08 3.42 11.23
C LEU A 195 9.65 3.96 11.16
N PHE A 196 9.13 4.42 12.29
CA PHE A 196 7.72 4.81 12.42
C PHE A 196 7.48 6.31 12.33
N SER A 197 8.53 7.15 12.40
CA SER A 197 8.42 8.62 12.54
C SER A 197 7.54 9.28 11.49
N ALA A 198 7.55 8.74 10.27
CA ALA A 198 6.80 9.30 9.16
C ALA A 198 5.47 8.56 8.91
N VAL A 199 5.27 7.38 9.51
CA VAL A 199 4.00 6.64 9.41
C VAL A 199 2.97 7.30 10.34
N PRO A 200 1.83 7.78 9.81
CA PRO A 200 0.84 8.46 10.64
C PRO A 200 0.33 7.60 11.79
N VAL A 201 0.36 8.13 13.02
CA VAL A 201 -0.09 7.43 14.25
C VAL A 201 -1.53 6.91 14.17
N ARG A 202 -2.34 7.54 13.30
CA ARG A 202 -3.75 7.19 13.05
C ARG A 202 -3.96 5.90 12.25
N VAL A 203 -2.92 5.31 11.62
CA VAL A 203 -3.08 4.10 10.79
C VAL A 203 -3.56 2.89 11.62
N GLY A 204 -3.01 2.68 12.81
CA GLY A 204 -3.37 1.55 13.69
C GLY A 204 -4.83 1.59 14.16
N PRO A 205 -5.32 2.71 14.71
CA PRO A 205 -6.73 2.87 15.06
C PRO A 205 -7.68 2.68 13.87
N GLN A 206 -7.34 3.22 12.70
CA GLN A 206 -8.15 3.07 11.49
C GLN A 206 -8.19 1.61 11.00
N ALA A 207 -7.08 0.89 11.09
CA ALA A 207 -7.03 -0.52 10.73
C ALA A 207 -7.89 -1.40 11.65
N ARG A 208 -7.90 -1.12 12.97
CA ARG A 208 -8.78 -1.83 13.91
C ARG A 208 -10.26 -1.59 13.63
N ARG A 209 -10.65 -0.35 13.36
CA ARG A 209 -12.03 -0.01 12.94
C ARG A 209 -12.47 -0.78 11.69
N PHE A 210 -11.55 -0.98 10.74
CA PHE A 210 -11.83 -1.78 9.56
C PHE A 210 -11.97 -3.27 9.85
N ILE A 211 -11.14 -3.83 10.75
CA ILE A 211 -11.28 -5.22 11.20
C ILE A 211 -12.64 -5.40 11.89
N GLU A 212 -13.07 -4.48 12.74
CA GLU A 212 -14.39 -4.52 13.38
C GLU A 212 -15.53 -4.52 12.36
N LEU A 213 -15.45 -3.65 11.34
CA LEU A 213 -16.42 -3.65 10.24
C LEU A 213 -16.41 -4.99 9.48
N ALA A 214 -15.23 -5.54 9.21
CA ALA A 214 -15.06 -6.80 8.49
C ALA A 214 -15.68 -7.98 9.28
N VAL A 215 -15.51 -7.99 10.61
CA VAL A 215 -16.19 -8.94 11.51
C VAL A 215 -17.70 -8.78 11.42
N ALA A 216 -18.22 -7.55 11.57
CA ALA A 216 -19.66 -7.29 11.49
C ALA A 216 -20.26 -7.75 10.15
N PHE A 217 -19.56 -7.52 9.05
CA PHE A 217 -19.98 -7.98 7.73
C PHE A 217 -19.99 -9.51 7.62
N ALA A 218 -18.98 -10.19 8.18
CA ALA A 218 -18.91 -11.65 8.19
C ALA A 218 -20.03 -12.30 9.03
N THR A 219 -20.46 -11.65 10.11
CA THR A 219 -21.51 -12.17 11.01
C THR A 219 -22.94 -11.99 10.48
N HIS A 220 -23.15 -11.10 9.51
CA HIS A 220 -24.48 -10.77 8.97
C HIS A 220 -24.76 -11.33 7.56
N ARG A 221 -23.90 -12.25 7.09
CA ARG A 221 -24.13 -13.04 5.87
C ARG A 221 -24.79 -14.37 6.20
#